data_AF-A0A4R8XES1-F1
#
_entry.id   AF-A0A4R8XES1-F1
#
_cell.length_a   1.000
_cell.length_b   1.000
_cell.length_c   1.000
_cell.angle_alpha   90.00
_cell.angle_beta   90.00
_cell.angle_gamma   90.00
#
_symmetry.space_group_name_H-M   'P 1'
#
loop_
_entity.id
_entity.type
_entity.pdbx_description
1 polymer ?
#
loop_
_entity_poly.entity_id
_entity_poly.type
_entity_poly.pdbx_seq_one_letter_code
_entity_poly.pdbx_strand_id
1 'polypeptide(L)'
;MTRSALFDTEFVAMLRAATEGIKARGKSDLGDKTLLDALVPATDTLEAEVAAGRDPETLLARMSLVARASADATSMLQARRGRASYTGERSIGSPDPGARSSSCRTCTRGSPPRTSTRVDGRGHPWRTGPTPREADHRE
;
A
#
# COMPACT_ATOMS: atom_id res chain seq x y z
N MET A 1 -8.23 23.50 0.12
CA MET A 1 -8.77 22.26 0.71
C MET A 1 -7.86 21.83 1.85
N THR A 2 -8.26 22.09 3.09
CA THR A 2 -7.56 21.64 4.30
C THR A 2 -7.62 20.12 4.40
N ARG A 3 -6.48 19.49 4.73
CA ARG A 3 -6.27 18.03 4.78
C ARG A 3 -7.25 17.28 5.70
N SER A 4 -7.97 18.01 6.56
CA SER A 4 -8.91 17.55 7.59
C SER A 4 -10.24 17.04 7.06
N ALA A 5 -10.68 17.48 5.88
CA ALA A 5 -11.98 17.11 5.34
C ALA A 5 -11.96 15.82 4.50
N LEU A 6 -10.82 15.13 4.40
CA LEU A 6 -10.68 13.96 3.53
C LEU A 6 -10.95 12.62 4.23
N PHE A 7 -10.92 12.60 5.55
CA PHE A 7 -11.08 11.38 6.36
C PHE A 7 -12.31 11.49 7.24
N ASP A 8 -13.47 11.58 6.59
CA ASP A 8 -14.77 11.60 7.25
C ASP A 8 -15.49 10.25 7.09
N THR A 9 -16.71 10.17 7.62
CA THR A 9 -17.56 8.98 7.54
C THR A 9 -17.89 8.60 6.09
N GLU A 10 -17.98 9.58 5.17
CA GLU A 10 -18.23 9.30 3.75
C GLU A 10 -17.04 8.61 3.11
N PHE A 11 -15.82 9.05 3.41
CA PHE A 11 -14.60 8.40 2.95
C PHE A 11 -14.48 6.97 3.47
N VAL A 12 -14.84 6.72 4.73
CA VAL A 12 -14.91 5.37 5.31
C VAL A 12 -15.94 4.51 4.56
N ALA A 13 -17.14 5.04 4.32
CA ALA A 13 -18.19 4.34 3.56
C ALA A 13 -17.74 4.00 2.12
N MET A 14 -17.02 4.92 1.46
CA MET A 14 -16.45 4.68 0.14
C MET A 14 -15.41 3.54 0.17
N LEU A 15 -14.51 3.52 1.15
CA LEU A 15 -13.52 2.45 1.30
C LEU A 15 -14.17 1.10 1.60
N ARG A 16 -15.23 1.09 2.42
CA ARG A 16 -16.06 -0.11 2.66
C ARG A 16 -16.67 -0.63 1.37
N ALA A 17 -17.33 0.25 0.60
CA ALA A 17 -17.94 -0.11 -0.67
C ALA A 17 -16.91 -0.64 -1.68
N ALA A 18 -15.72 -0.03 -1.75
CA ALA A 18 -14.62 -0.51 -2.59
C ALA A 18 -14.16 -1.91 -2.17
N THR A 19 -14.03 -2.16 -0.86
CA THR A 19 -13.62 -3.45 -0.31
C THR A 19 -14.66 -4.53 -0.60
N GLU A 20 -15.95 -4.24 -0.44
CA GLU A 20 -17.03 -5.16 -0.81
C GLU A 20 -17.09 -5.41 -2.32
N GLY A 21 -16.81 -4.40 -3.15
CA GLY A 21 -16.66 -4.56 -4.60
C GLY A 21 -15.50 -5.51 -4.97
N ILE A 22 -14.36 -5.39 -4.28
CA ILE A 22 -13.20 -6.29 -4.46
C ILE A 22 -13.56 -7.71 -4.01
N LYS A 23 -14.23 -7.89 -2.87
CA LYS A 23 -14.74 -9.18 -2.40
C LYS A 23 -15.67 -9.83 -3.43
N ALA A 24 -16.66 -9.09 -3.92
CA ALA A 24 -17.62 -9.59 -4.91
C ALA A 24 -16.94 -10.00 -6.22
N ARG A 25 -15.93 -9.23 -6.67
CA ARG A 25 -15.17 -9.51 -7.90
C ARG A 25 -14.21 -10.70 -7.75
N GLY A 26 -13.48 -10.74 -6.64
CA GLY A 26 -12.47 -11.78 -6.35
C GLY A 26 -13.04 -13.06 -5.78
N LYS A 27 -14.30 -13.03 -5.31
CA LYS A 27 -14.94 -14.08 -4.51
C LYS A 27 -14.07 -14.53 -3.33
N SER A 28 -13.22 -13.65 -2.83
CA SER A 28 -12.25 -13.90 -1.77
C SER A 28 -12.71 -13.21 -0.50
N ASP A 29 -12.42 -13.82 0.63
CA ASP A 29 -12.73 -13.27 1.95
C ASP A 29 -11.48 -13.02 2.78
N LEU A 30 -11.65 -12.44 3.96
CA LEU A 30 -10.63 -12.40 5.00
C LEU A 30 -10.10 -13.81 5.28
N GLY A 31 -8.77 -13.95 5.34
CA GLY A 31 -8.08 -15.21 5.55
C GLY A 31 -7.68 -15.94 4.27
N ASP A 32 -8.12 -15.48 3.08
CA ASP A 32 -7.76 -16.13 1.80
C ASP A 32 -6.35 -15.76 1.29
N LYS A 33 -5.60 -14.98 2.07
CA LYS A 33 -4.26 -14.47 1.75
C LYS A 33 -4.32 -13.55 0.53
N THR A 34 -5.04 -12.45 0.66
CA THR A 34 -5.23 -11.48 -0.41
C THR A 34 -5.05 -10.05 0.08
N LEU A 35 -5.02 -9.11 -0.86
CA LEU A 35 -5.27 -7.68 -0.70
C LEU A 35 -6.29 -7.32 0.40
N LEU A 36 -7.38 -8.08 0.52
CA LEU A 36 -8.46 -7.81 1.48
C LEU A 36 -8.00 -7.93 2.94
N ASP A 37 -7.02 -8.80 3.20
CA ASP A 37 -6.46 -8.99 4.55
C ASP A 37 -5.73 -7.74 5.05
N ALA A 38 -5.27 -6.86 4.17
CA ALA A 38 -4.71 -5.57 4.53
C ALA A 38 -5.76 -4.44 4.51
N LEU A 39 -6.66 -4.44 3.52
CA LEU A 39 -7.65 -3.38 3.33
C LEU A 39 -8.76 -3.38 4.38
N VAL A 40 -9.30 -4.55 4.73
CA VAL A 40 -10.41 -4.61 5.71
C VAL A 40 -9.95 -4.12 7.08
N PRO A 41 -8.84 -4.60 7.68
CA PRO A 41 -8.40 -4.12 9.00
C PRO A 41 -7.98 -2.65 8.98
N ALA A 42 -7.44 -2.16 7.86
CA ALA A 42 -7.12 -0.75 7.70
C ALA A 42 -8.38 0.13 7.68
N THR A 43 -9.45 -0.33 7.02
CA THR A 43 -10.74 0.37 6.96
C THR A 43 -11.44 0.34 8.32
N ASP A 44 -11.41 -0.80 9.03
CA ASP A 44 -11.92 -0.94 10.41
C ASP A 44 -11.25 0.07 11.35
N THR A 45 -9.91 0.17 11.25
CA THR A 45 -9.13 1.11 12.06
C THR A 45 -9.47 2.56 11.73
N LEU A 46 -9.59 2.88 10.45
CA LEU A 46 -9.94 4.24 10.03
C LEU A 46 -11.32 4.64 10.57
N GLU A 47 -12.31 3.74 10.50
CA GLU A 47 -13.65 3.97 11.04
C GLU A 47 -13.63 4.27 12.54
N ALA A 48 -12.90 3.45 13.32
CA ALA A 48 -12.77 3.64 14.76
C ALA A 48 -12.08 4.96 15.12
N GLU A 49 -11.02 5.32 14.41
CA GLU A 49 -10.23 6.51 14.72
C GLU A 49 -10.91 7.80 14.23
N VAL A 50 -11.69 7.74 13.14
CA VAL A 50 -12.59 8.84 12.70
C VAL A 50 -13.69 9.06 13.74
N ALA A 51 -14.30 8.00 14.26
CA ALA A 51 -15.29 8.10 15.33
C ALA A 51 -14.69 8.68 16.63
N ALA A 52 -13.41 8.43 16.89
CA ALA A 52 -12.68 9.02 18.01
C ALA A 52 -12.25 10.49 17.79
N GLY A 53 -12.54 11.07 16.62
CA GLY A 53 -12.26 12.48 16.31
C GLY A 53 -10.77 12.81 16.21
N ARG A 54 -9.93 11.84 15.82
CA ARG A 54 -8.49 12.06 15.70
C ARG A 54 -8.14 12.95 14.52
N ASP A 55 -6.98 13.60 14.62
CA ASP A 55 -6.44 14.40 13.53
C ASP A 55 -6.03 13.51 12.32
N PRO A 56 -6.08 14.05 11.09
CA PRO A 56 -5.75 13.32 9.85
C PRO A 56 -4.39 12.65 9.82
N GLU A 57 -3.38 13.22 10.49
CA GLU A 57 -2.03 12.67 10.45
C GLU A 57 -1.96 11.41 11.31
N THR A 58 -2.60 11.44 12.48
CA THR A 58 -2.77 10.25 13.31
C THR A 58 -3.62 9.18 12.61
N LEU A 59 -4.71 9.56 11.93
CA LEU A 59 -5.54 8.63 11.16
C LEU A 59 -4.71 7.89 10.11
N LEU A 60 -3.96 8.63 9.29
CA LEU A 60 -3.15 8.07 8.22
C LEU A 60 -2.00 7.21 8.77
N ALA A 61 -1.37 7.63 9.87
CA ALA A 61 -0.31 6.87 10.52
C ALA A 61 -0.82 5.54 11.08
N ARG A 62 -1.97 5.55 11.77
CA ARG A 62 -2.61 4.36 12.33
C ARG A 62 -3.08 3.40 11.25
N MET A 63 -3.78 3.91 10.24
CA MET A 63 -4.21 3.13 9.08
C MET A 63 -3.02 2.47 8.37
N SER A 64 -1.94 3.22 8.13
CA SER A 64 -0.73 2.71 7.49
C SER A 64 -0.03 1.63 8.34
N LEU A 65 0.00 1.80 9.66
CA LEU A 65 0.58 0.82 10.58
C LEU A 65 -0.21 -0.48 10.57
N VAL A 66 -1.54 -0.41 10.66
CA VAL A 66 -2.41 -1.59 10.66
C VAL A 66 -2.36 -2.30 9.31
N ALA A 67 -2.44 -1.56 8.21
CA ALA A 67 -2.33 -2.15 6.88
C ALA A 67 -1.02 -2.94 6.69
N ARG A 68 0.09 -2.46 7.26
CA ARG A 68 1.39 -3.15 7.23
C ARG A 68 1.41 -4.39 8.11
N ALA A 69 0.96 -4.26 9.36
CA ALA A 69 0.90 -5.38 10.29
C ALA A 69 0.02 -6.51 9.72
N SER A 70 -1.13 -6.17 9.18
CA SER A 70 -2.05 -7.13 8.56
C SER A 70 -1.48 -7.74 7.28
N ALA A 71 -0.79 -6.95 6.44
CA ALA A 71 -0.10 -7.48 5.27
C ALA A 71 1.02 -8.47 5.64
N ASP A 72 1.81 -8.19 6.68
CA ASP A 72 2.85 -9.11 7.13
C ASP A 72 2.25 -10.36 7.82
N ALA A 73 1.11 -10.21 8.52
CA ALA A 73 0.38 -11.33 9.10
C ALA A 73 -0.14 -12.33 8.06
N THR A 74 -0.34 -11.92 6.79
CA THR A 74 -0.69 -12.84 5.70
C THR A 74 0.36 -13.91 5.43
N SER A 75 1.59 -13.74 5.93
CA SER A 75 2.64 -14.77 5.85
C SER A 75 2.25 -16.06 6.58
N MET A 76 1.44 -15.96 7.64
CA MET A 76 0.95 -17.09 8.42
C MET A 76 -0.25 -17.79 7.77
N LEU A 77 -0.86 -17.17 6.75
CA LEU A 77 -2.03 -17.70 6.05
C LEU A 77 -1.61 -18.56 4.86
N GLN A 78 -2.34 -19.64 4.64
CA GLN A 78 -2.24 -20.46 3.43
C GLN A 78 -3.05 -19.80 2.31
N ALA A 79 -2.44 -19.65 1.13
CA ALA A 79 -3.12 -19.05 -0.02
C ALA A 79 -4.25 -19.95 -0.53
N ARG A 80 -5.50 -19.47 -0.44
CA ARG A 80 -6.67 -20.22 -0.93
C ARG A 80 -7.16 -19.75 -2.30
N ARG A 81 -6.74 -18.56 -2.75
CA ARG A 81 -7.17 -17.94 -4.02
C ARG A 81 -6.02 -17.40 -4.86
N GLY A 82 -6.26 -17.25 -6.17
CA GLY A 82 -5.32 -16.65 -7.13
C GLY A 82 -4.16 -17.56 -7.55
N ARG A 83 -3.14 -16.99 -8.21
CA ARG A 83 -1.95 -17.76 -8.65
C ARG A 83 -1.13 -18.32 -7.47
N ALA A 84 -1.26 -17.71 -6.29
CA ALA A 84 -0.61 -18.16 -5.06
C ALA A 84 -1.22 -19.45 -4.50
N SER A 85 -2.48 -19.77 -4.81
CA SER A 85 -3.11 -21.02 -4.36
C SER A 85 -2.50 -22.27 -5.02
N TYR A 86 -1.83 -22.11 -6.18
CA TYR A 86 -1.10 -23.19 -6.84
C TYR A 86 0.09 -23.70 -6.01
N THR A 87 0.60 -22.88 -5.08
CA THR A 87 1.75 -23.25 -4.25
C THR A 87 1.33 -23.95 -2.95
N GLY A 88 0.03 -23.99 -2.62
CA GLY A 88 -0.52 -24.74 -1.49
C GLY A 88 0.17 -24.42 -0.16
N GLU A 89 0.65 -25.44 0.55
CA GLU A 89 1.38 -25.31 1.82
C GLU A 89 2.71 -24.53 1.72
N ARG A 90 3.35 -24.50 0.53
CA ARG A 90 4.57 -23.70 0.31
C ARG A 90 4.32 -22.19 0.27
N SER A 91 3.06 -21.76 0.31
CA SER A 91 2.72 -20.34 0.45
C SER A 91 2.89 -19.83 1.89
N ILE A 92 2.99 -20.72 2.88
CA ILE A 92 3.18 -20.36 4.30
C ILE A 92 4.63 -19.86 4.50
N GLY A 93 4.78 -18.72 5.18
CA GLY A 93 6.08 -18.08 5.45
C GLY A 93 6.43 -16.92 4.53
N SER A 94 5.70 -16.72 3.42
CA SER A 94 5.86 -15.54 2.56
C SER A 94 4.58 -14.70 2.56
N PRO A 95 4.63 -13.41 2.90
CA PRO A 95 3.46 -12.52 2.87
C PRO A 95 3.00 -12.24 1.44
N ASP A 96 1.70 -11.99 1.29
CA ASP A 96 1.08 -11.75 0.00
C ASP A 96 1.61 -10.47 -0.66
N PRO A 97 2.07 -10.52 -1.93
CA PRO A 97 2.48 -9.33 -2.65
C PRO A 97 1.33 -8.33 -2.85
N GLY A 98 0.08 -8.80 -2.98
CA GLY A 98 -1.09 -7.92 -3.12
C GLY A 98 -1.34 -7.12 -1.84
N ALA A 99 -1.40 -7.79 -0.69
CA ALA A 99 -1.54 -7.17 0.62
C ALA A 99 -0.39 -6.20 0.93
N ARG A 100 0.86 -6.57 0.60
CA ARG A 100 2.04 -5.70 0.76
C ARG A 100 2.03 -4.48 -0.17
N SER A 101 1.45 -4.61 -1.36
CA SER A 101 1.32 -3.48 -2.29
C SER A 101 0.32 -2.45 -1.76
N SER A 102 -0.80 -2.92 -1.20
CA SER A 102 -1.83 -2.06 -0.59
C SER A 102 -1.40 -1.40 0.72
N SER A 103 -0.40 -1.92 1.43
CA SER A 103 0.01 -1.43 2.76
C SER A 103 0.87 -0.14 2.74
N CYS A 104 0.62 0.80 1.81
CA CYS A 104 1.52 1.88 1.35
C CYS A 104 2.82 2.07 2.19
N ARG A 105 3.93 1.49 1.71
CA ARG A 105 5.26 1.64 2.35
C ARG A 105 5.86 3.04 2.14
N THR A 106 5.50 3.72 1.06
CA THR A 106 6.20 4.92 0.56
C THR A 106 5.52 6.24 0.93
N CYS A 107 4.30 6.21 1.48
CA CYS A 107 3.51 7.41 1.78
C CYS A 107 3.85 8.07 3.13
N THR A 108 4.55 7.38 4.04
CA THR A 108 5.11 8.00 5.24
C THR A 108 6.23 8.94 4.78
N ARG A 109 5.88 10.23 4.66
CA ARG A 109 6.69 11.34 4.18
C ARG A 109 7.95 11.48 5.04
N GLY A 110 8.95 10.66 4.73
CA GLY A 110 10.19 10.50 5.48
C GLY A 110 11.10 9.44 4.86
N SER A 111 10.97 9.16 3.56
CA SER A 111 12.06 8.48 2.86
C SER A 111 13.16 9.52 2.63
N PRO A 112 14.40 9.32 3.13
CA PRO A 112 15.51 10.13 2.68
C PRO A 112 15.59 10.00 1.14
N PRO A 113 16.06 11.05 0.44
CA PRO A 113 16.23 10.97 -1.01
C PRO A 113 17.05 9.71 -1.32
N ARG A 114 16.56 8.87 -2.25
CA ARG A 114 17.34 7.75 -2.76
C ARG A 114 18.52 8.34 -3.53
N THR A 115 19.63 8.59 -2.85
CA THR A 115 20.93 8.75 -3.49
C THR A 115 21.40 7.37 -3.93
N SER A 116 20.78 6.84 -4.99
CA SER A 116 21.46 5.80 -5.75
C SER A 116 22.54 6.50 -6.56
N THR A 117 23.75 6.60 -6.03
CA THR A 117 24.93 6.85 -6.85
C THR A 117 25.08 5.61 -7.72
N ARG A 118 24.47 5.61 -8.90
CA ARG A 118 24.74 4.57 -9.88
C ARG A 118 26.17 4.81 -10.32
N VAL A 119 26.99 3.80 -10.14
CA VAL A 119 28.40 3.83 -10.46
C VAL A 119 28.59 2.99 -11.71
N ASP A 120 29.45 3.41 -12.64
CA ASP A 120 29.80 2.58 -13.79
C ASP A 120 30.60 1.34 -13.36
N GLY A 121 30.85 0.42 -14.30
CA GLY A 121 31.65 -0.79 -14.03
C GLY A 121 33.11 -0.54 -13.62
N ARG A 122 33.54 0.73 -13.50
CA ARG A 122 34.88 1.17 -13.10
C ARG A 122 34.88 1.99 -11.80
N GLY A 123 33.75 2.20 -11.14
CA GLY A 123 33.72 2.91 -9.85
C GLY A 123 33.46 4.42 -9.96
N HIS A 124 33.13 4.97 -11.13
CA HIS A 124 32.87 6.40 -11.31
C HIS A 124 31.38 6.76 -11.31
N PRO A 125 30.98 7.89 -10.68
CA PRO A 125 29.60 8.36 -10.69
C PRO A 125 29.22 8.89 -12.09
N TRP A 126 28.10 8.43 -12.62
CA TRP A 126 27.54 8.99 -13.86
C TRP A 126 27.16 10.46 -13.64
N ARG A 127 27.83 11.40 -14.32
CA ARG A 127 27.36 12.80 -14.37
C ARG A 127 26.12 12.85 -15.26
N THR A 128 24.96 13.14 -14.68
CA THR A 128 23.74 13.45 -15.44
C THR A 128 23.88 14.86 -16.02
N GLY A 129 24.35 14.97 -17.26
CA GLY A 129 24.11 16.15 -18.08
C GLY A 129 22.65 16.17 -18.56
N PRO A 130 22.07 17.34 -18.90
CA PRO A 130 20.71 17.42 -19.43
C PRO A 130 20.58 16.60 -20.72
N THR A 131 19.48 15.85 -20.84
CA THR A 131 19.20 14.99 -22.00
C THR A 131 18.93 15.84 -23.27
N PRO A 132 19.32 15.41 -24.49
CA PRO A 132 19.27 16.23 -25.71
C PRO A 132 17.87 16.48 -26.32
N ARG A 133 16.80 16.58 -25.52
CA ARG A 133 15.41 16.66 -26.03
C ARG A 133 14.63 17.91 -25.61
N GLU A 134 15.29 18.91 -25.04
CA GLU A 134 14.68 20.21 -24.64
C GLU A 134 15.28 21.42 -25.39
N ALA A 135 15.93 21.19 -26.54
CA ALA A 135 16.65 22.25 -27.28
C ALA A 135 16.09 22.59 -28.66
N ASP A 136 14.80 22.30 -28.94
CA ASP A 136 14.24 22.70 -30.24
C ASP A 136 12.74 22.96 -30.15
N HIS A 137 12.37 24.15 -29.65
CA HIS A 137 11.13 24.88 -29.94
C HIS A 137 11.24 26.29 -29.35
N ARG A 138 12.14 27.10 -29.92
CA ARG A 138 12.03 28.56 -29.94
C ARG A 138 12.54 29.02 -31.30
N GLU A 139 11.71 29.88 -31.90
CA GLU A 139 11.79 30.55 -33.20
C GLU A 139 11.24 29.77 -34.41
#